data_AF-A0A1Y0N4M9-F1
#
_entry.id   AF-A0A1Y0N4M9-F1
#
_cell.length_a   1.000
_cell.length_b   1.000
_cell.length_c   1.000
_cell.angle_alpha   90.00
_cell.angle_beta   90.00
_cell.angle_gamma   90.00
#
_symmetry.space_group_name_H-M   'P 1'
#
loop_
_entity.id
_entity.type
_entity.pdbx_description
1 polymer ?
#
loop_
_entity_poly.entity_id
_entity_poly.type
_entity_poly.pdbx_seq_one_letter_code
_entity_poly.pdbx_strand_id
1 'polypeptide(L)'
;MCPQNRKIQFIKKFLFLSIVFLGFINATTIDKKIGTNNKVTFPKFIDYNIPYLQKNFVGFKEALAFKESQGKYTVVNTLGYLGKYQFGRTTLHRFNIYNTQAFLRNPELQEKAFVALCKVNKWILRKDILRSVGKTINGIKITESGILAAAHLSGAGNVKKFLRSNGSIRFSDAYGASIQSYLKKFGGYDVSNIEADRNATI
;
A
#
# COMPACT_ATOMS: atom_id res chain seq x y z
N MET A 1 -5.78 -23.90 -60.10
CA MET A 1 -4.85 -22.78 -60.36
C MET A 1 -4.31 -22.27 -59.02
N CYS A 2 -2.99 -22.32 -58.84
CA CYS A 2 -2.25 -21.81 -57.68
C CYS A 2 -1.86 -20.31 -57.94
N PRO A 3 -1.17 -19.58 -57.04
CA PRO A 3 -1.74 -18.50 -56.20
C PRO A 3 -0.96 -17.17 -56.30
N GLN A 4 -1.48 -16.03 -55.81
CA GLN A 4 -0.63 -14.89 -55.37
C GLN A 4 -1.33 -14.12 -54.22
N ASN A 5 -0.93 -14.30 -52.95
CA ASN A 5 0.22 -13.73 -52.22
C ASN A 5 0.02 -12.30 -51.68
N ARG A 6 -0.94 -12.11 -50.75
CA ARG A 6 -1.11 -10.88 -49.93
C ARG A 6 -0.20 -10.83 -48.68
N LYS A 7 0.96 -11.50 -48.68
CA LYS A 7 1.99 -11.35 -47.62
C LYS A 7 3.12 -10.37 -47.98
N ILE A 8 3.14 -9.84 -49.20
CA ILE A 8 4.25 -9.03 -49.75
C ILE A 8 4.18 -7.53 -49.36
N GLN A 9 3.05 -7.03 -48.85
CA GLN A 9 2.91 -5.59 -48.55
C GLN A 9 3.42 -5.16 -47.17
N PHE A 10 3.65 -6.09 -46.24
CA PHE A 10 4.11 -5.76 -44.87
C PHE A 10 5.64 -5.75 -44.70
N ILE A 11 6.39 -6.34 -45.63
CA ILE A 11 7.87 -6.45 -45.53
C ILE A 11 8.58 -5.17 -46.02
N LYS A 12 7.91 -4.31 -46.81
CA LYS A 12 8.52 -3.09 -47.38
C LYS A 12 8.51 -1.86 -46.46
N LYS A 13 7.85 -1.92 -45.29
CA LYS A 13 7.81 -0.78 -44.35
C LYS A 13 8.63 -0.99 -43.07
N PHE A 14 9.18 -2.20 -42.87
CA PHE A 14 10.06 -2.52 -41.74
C PHE A 14 11.56 -2.49 -42.11
N LEU A 15 11.88 -2.16 -43.36
CA LEU A 15 13.26 -2.14 -43.88
C LEU A 15 13.78 -0.72 -44.17
N PHE A 16 13.27 0.29 -43.46
CA PHE A 16 13.70 1.68 -43.63
C PHE A 16 14.02 2.41 -42.31
N LEU A 17 14.43 1.66 -41.28
CA LEU A 17 15.02 2.26 -40.08
C LEU A 17 16.08 1.35 -39.43
N SER A 18 16.94 0.74 -40.25
CA SER A 18 18.10 -0.04 -39.77
C SER A 18 19.43 0.41 -40.40
N ILE A 19 19.47 1.59 -41.04
CA ILE A 19 20.69 2.11 -41.67
C ILE A 19 20.88 3.59 -41.30
N VAL A 20 21.10 3.88 -40.02
CA VAL A 20 21.88 5.04 -39.54
C VAL A 20 22.52 4.66 -38.19
N PHE A 21 23.41 3.67 -38.19
CA PHE A 21 24.31 3.43 -37.06
C PHE A 21 25.66 2.87 -37.54
N LEU A 22 26.23 3.54 -38.56
CA LEU A 22 27.59 3.32 -39.01
C LEU A 22 28.16 4.68 -39.42
N GLY A 23 29.14 5.13 -38.64
CA GLY A 23 29.88 6.37 -38.88
C GLY A 23 29.81 7.29 -37.68
N PHE A 24 30.70 7.06 -36.71
CA PHE A 24 31.49 8.08 -36.00
C PHE A 24 32.31 7.36 -34.92
N ILE A 25 33.31 6.58 -35.35
CA ILE A 25 34.45 6.23 -34.49
C ILE A 25 35.56 7.19 -34.88
N ASN A 26 35.55 8.40 -34.32
CA ASN A 26 36.75 9.21 -34.30
C ASN A 26 37.58 8.75 -33.11
N ALA A 27 38.59 7.93 -33.38
CA ALA A 27 39.60 7.57 -32.41
C ALA A 27 40.42 8.81 -32.06
N THR A 28 40.15 9.43 -30.92
CA THR A 28 41.03 10.45 -30.35
C THR A 28 42.18 9.76 -29.62
N THR A 29 43.41 10.03 -30.05
CA THR A 29 44.63 9.62 -29.36
C THR A 29 44.65 10.21 -27.95
N ILE A 30 44.80 9.37 -26.94
CA ILE A 30 44.99 9.79 -25.54
C ILE A 30 46.37 10.43 -25.44
N ASP A 31 46.42 11.75 -25.39
CA ASP A 31 47.62 12.47 -25.01
C ASP A 31 47.63 12.70 -23.50
N LYS A 32 48.55 12.04 -22.81
CA LYS A 32 48.70 12.10 -21.35
C LYS A 32 49.36 13.43 -20.98
N LYS A 33 48.56 14.41 -20.54
CA LYS A 33 49.05 15.55 -19.76
C LYS A 33 48.24 15.71 -18.48
N ILE A 34 48.84 15.31 -17.37
CA ILE A 34 48.38 15.61 -16.02
C ILE A 34 48.68 17.10 -15.77
N GLY A 35 47.62 17.88 -15.55
CA GLY A 35 47.67 19.26 -15.06
C GLY A 35 46.68 19.40 -13.91
N THR A 36 47.21 19.63 -12.72
CA THR A 36 46.53 19.71 -11.42
C THR A 36 45.52 20.85 -11.28
N ASN A 37 44.49 20.60 -10.46
CA ASN A 37 43.53 21.53 -9.81
C ASN A 37 42.18 21.82 -10.50
N ASN A 38 41.43 20.78 -10.86
CA ASN A 38 39.97 20.91 -10.95
C ASN A 38 39.34 20.52 -9.60
N LYS A 39 38.89 21.51 -8.81
CA LYS A 39 37.98 21.25 -7.69
C LYS A 39 36.73 20.57 -8.25
N VAL A 40 36.58 19.28 -7.98
CA VAL A 40 35.35 18.54 -8.27
C VAL A 40 34.24 19.12 -7.40
N THR A 41 33.38 19.94 -7.99
CA THR A 41 32.17 20.42 -7.34
C THR A 41 31.13 19.31 -7.37
N PHE A 42 30.96 18.63 -6.24
CA PHE A 42 29.84 17.72 -6.05
C PHE A 42 28.52 18.49 -6.15
N PRO A 43 27.44 17.87 -6.68
CA PRO A 43 26.13 18.49 -6.68
C PRO A 43 25.76 18.87 -5.25
N LYS A 44 25.31 20.11 -5.07
CA LYS A 44 24.82 20.62 -3.78
C LYS A 44 23.61 19.77 -3.40
N PHE A 45 23.74 18.95 -2.35
CA PHE A 45 22.60 18.25 -1.76
C PHE A 45 21.67 19.30 -1.19
N ILE A 46 20.63 19.65 -1.95
CA ILE A 46 19.54 20.47 -1.46
C ILE A 46 18.59 19.50 -0.76
N ASP A 47 18.49 19.65 0.56
CA ASP A 47 17.44 19.01 1.34
C ASP A 47 16.11 19.65 0.93
N TYR A 48 15.46 19.05 -0.07
CA TYR A 48 14.10 19.44 -0.41
C TYR A 48 13.23 19.00 0.76
N ASN A 49 12.65 19.97 1.47
CA ASN A 49 11.66 19.74 2.52
C ASN A 49 10.34 19.26 1.91
N ILE A 50 10.38 18.11 1.22
CA ILE A 50 9.23 17.47 0.61
C ILE A 50 8.43 16.86 1.76
N PRO A 51 7.15 17.24 1.96
CA PRO A 51 6.33 16.63 2.98
C PRO A 51 6.13 15.16 2.63
N TYR A 52 6.88 14.28 3.30
CA TYR A 52 6.68 12.84 3.22
C TYR A 52 5.94 12.37 4.46
N LEU A 53 5.06 11.41 4.25
CA LEU A 53 4.30 10.82 5.32
C LEU A 53 5.23 9.96 6.18
N GLN A 54 5.48 10.39 7.41
CA GLN A 54 6.32 9.66 8.35
C GLN A 54 5.76 8.26 8.60
N LYS A 55 6.63 7.29 8.90
CA LYS A 55 6.23 5.91 9.24
C LYS A 55 5.72 5.79 10.68
N ASN A 56 4.84 6.70 11.10
CA ASN A 56 4.16 6.71 12.40
C ASN A 56 2.67 6.39 12.23
N PHE A 57 1.89 6.44 13.33
CA PHE A 57 0.46 6.11 13.29
C PHE A 57 -0.36 7.06 12.42
N VAL A 58 -0.01 8.35 12.38
CA VAL A 58 -0.66 9.30 11.46
C VAL A 58 -0.41 8.87 10.02
N GLY A 59 0.82 8.49 9.70
CA GLY A 59 1.12 7.98 8.36
C GLY A 59 0.42 6.67 8.02
N PHE A 60 0.29 5.78 8.99
CA PHE A 60 -0.46 4.54 8.84
C PHE A 60 -1.92 4.81 8.46
N LYS A 61 -2.62 5.64 9.23
CA LYS A 61 -4.05 5.91 9.01
C LYS A 61 -4.29 6.65 7.71
N GLU A 62 -3.45 7.62 7.34
CA GLU A 62 -3.62 8.37 6.08
C GLU A 62 -3.29 7.51 4.84
N ALA A 63 -2.26 6.65 4.91
CA ALA A 63 -1.97 5.71 3.83
C ALA A 63 -3.12 4.71 3.62
N LEU A 64 -3.71 4.20 4.71
CA LEU A 64 -4.86 3.30 4.65
C LEU A 64 -6.10 4.04 4.13
N ALA A 65 -6.43 5.21 4.67
CA ALA A 65 -7.53 6.05 4.19
C ALA A 65 -7.42 6.39 2.70
N PHE A 66 -6.22 6.67 2.21
CA PHE A 66 -5.99 6.93 0.79
C PHE A 66 -6.33 5.70 -0.06
N LYS A 67 -5.94 4.50 0.38
CA LYS A 67 -6.29 3.25 -0.32
C LYS A 67 -7.80 2.97 -0.27
N GLU A 68 -8.46 3.24 0.85
CA GLU A 68 -9.88 2.96 1.04
C GLU A 68 -10.79 3.93 0.27
N SER A 69 -10.51 5.23 0.32
CA SER A 69 -11.44 6.26 -0.17
C SER A 69 -10.78 7.49 -0.80
N GLN A 70 -9.45 7.48 -0.96
CA GLN A 70 -8.66 8.68 -1.25
C GLN A 70 -8.81 9.78 -0.16
N GLY A 71 -9.11 9.39 1.07
CA GLY A 71 -9.28 10.31 2.20
C GLY A 71 -10.66 10.97 2.31
N LYS A 72 -11.65 10.55 1.51
CA LYS A 72 -12.97 11.21 1.44
C LYS A 72 -13.91 10.73 2.54
N TYR A 73 -14.36 11.64 3.41
CA TYR A 73 -15.26 11.31 4.53
C TYR A 73 -16.70 10.98 4.13
N THR A 74 -17.16 11.45 2.97
CA THR A 74 -18.59 11.43 2.60
C THR A 74 -18.95 10.36 1.57
N VAL A 75 -17.99 9.55 1.13
CA VAL A 75 -18.23 8.57 0.05
C VAL A 75 -18.82 7.27 0.58
N VAL A 76 -19.61 6.62 -0.27
CA VAL A 76 -20.11 5.27 -0.06
C VAL A 76 -19.78 4.45 -1.30
N ASN A 77 -19.13 3.29 -1.14
CA ASN A 77 -18.85 2.44 -2.29
C ASN A 77 -20.07 1.60 -2.71
N THR A 78 -19.92 0.83 -3.80
CA THR A 78 -21.01 0.02 -4.36
C THR A 78 -21.48 -1.10 -3.44
N LEU A 79 -20.72 -1.46 -2.41
CA LEU A 79 -21.07 -2.45 -1.39
C LEU A 79 -21.61 -1.82 -0.10
N GLY A 80 -21.75 -0.49 -0.05
CA GLY A 80 -22.31 0.23 1.10
C GLY A 80 -21.31 0.53 2.22
N TYR A 81 -20.00 0.42 1.98
CA TYR A 81 -18.98 0.83 2.96
C TYR A 81 -18.81 2.34 2.99
N LEU A 82 -18.57 2.89 4.18
CA LEU A 82 -18.83 4.29 4.51
C LEU A 82 -17.55 5.08 4.80
N GLY A 83 -17.41 6.22 4.15
CA GLY A 83 -16.50 7.30 4.52
C GLY A 83 -15.02 7.00 4.33
N LYS A 84 -14.19 7.75 5.05
CA LYS A 84 -12.74 7.83 4.84
C LYS A 84 -12.04 6.47 4.92
N TYR A 85 -12.52 5.64 5.83
CA TYR A 85 -11.96 4.31 6.10
C TYR A 85 -12.83 3.17 5.57
N GLN A 86 -13.88 3.48 4.79
CA GLN A 86 -14.80 2.48 4.22
C GLN A 86 -15.32 1.51 5.29
N PHE A 87 -16.01 2.03 6.30
CA PHE A 87 -16.58 1.21 7.37
C PHE A 87 -17.81 0.42 6.92
N GLY A 88 -17.87 -0.86 7.30
CA GLY A 88 -19.10 -1.64 7.22
C GLY A 88 -20.09 -1.24 8.32
N ARG A 89 -21.39 -1.26 8.01
CA ARG A 89 -22.48 -0.91 8.96
C ARG A 89 -22.42 -1.73 10.26
N THR A 90 -22.19 -3.04 10.15
CA THR A 90 -22.10 -3.95 11.29
C THR A 90 -20.91 -3.65 12.19
N THR A 91 -19.79 -3.20 11.60
CA THR A 91 -18.61 -2.75 12.35
C THR A 91 -18.93 -1.48 13.15
N LEU A 92 -19.69 -0.54 12.58
CA LEU A 92 -20.10 0.68 13.27
C LEU A 92 -21.01 0.41 14.47
N HIS A 93 -21.88 -0.58 14.38
CA HIS A 93 -22.75 -0.98 15.50
C HIS A 93 -21.95 -1.40 16.74
N ARG A 94 -20.73 -1.93 16.57
CA ARG A 94 -19.83 -2.25 17.69
C ARG A 94 -19.53 -1.03 18.57
N PHE A 95 -19.52 0.16 17.97
CA PHE A 95 -19.23 1.43 18.63
C PHE A 95 -20.50 2.25 18.87
N ASN A 96 -21.67 1.59 18.91
CA ASN A 96 -22.98 2.23 19.09
C ASN A 96 -23.31 3.31 18.03
N ILE A 97 -22.72 3.22 16.84
CA ILE A 97 -23.02 4.11 15.71
C ILE A 97 -24.00 3.41 14.77
N TYR A 98 -25.26 3.84 14.81
CA TYR A 98 -26.35 3.28 13.98
C TYR A 98 -26.75 4.19 12.82
N ASN A 99 -26.61 5.52 12.99
CA ASN A 99 -26.98 6.49 11.97
C ASN A 99 -25.83 6.74 11.00
N THR A 100 -25.84 6.03 9.87
CA THR A 100 -24.78 6.12 8.86
C THR A 100 -24.72 7.48 8.16
N GLN A 101 -25.86 8.17 8.04
CA GLN A 101 -25.89 9.49 7.41
C GLN A 101 -25.26 10.56 8.31
N ALA A 102 -25.49 10.48 9.62
CA ALA A 102 -24.81 11.33 10.60
C ALA A 102 -23.31 11.02 10.65
N PHE A 103 -22.94 9.72 10.60
CA PHE A 103 -21.55 9.27 10.56
C PHE A 103 -20.77 9.86 9.36
N LEU A 104 -21.36 9.85 8.16
CA LEU A 104 -20.72 10.40 6.96
C LEU A 104 -20.47 11.91 7.04
N ARG A 105 -21.26 12.65 7.83
CA ARG A 105 -21.14 14.10 8.01
C ARG A 105 -20.24 14.49 9.19
N ASN A 106 -19.72 13.52 9.93
CA ASN A 106 -18.90 13.77 11.12
C ASN A 106 -17.50 13.16 10.96
N PRO A 107 -16.54 13.90 10.37
CA PRO A 107 -15.16 13.44 10.21
C PRO A 107 -14.49 12.98 11.52
N GLU A 108 -14.71 13.72 12.60
CA GLU A 108 -14.15 13.41 13.92
C GLU A 108 -14.62 12.04 14.42
N LEU A 109 -15.90 11.72 14.24
CA LEU A 109 -16.47 10.41 14.61
C LEU A 109 -15.82 9.27 13.81
N GLN A 110 -15.50 9.48 12.52
CA GLN A 110 -14.82 8.47 11.71
C GLN A 110 -13.38 8.24 12.19
N GLU A 111 -12.66 9.30 12.55
CA GLU A 111 -11.30 9.19 13.11
C GLU A 111 -11.31 8.44 14.46
N LYS A 112 -12.26 8.79 15.35
CA LYS A 112 -12.43 8.09 16.63
C LYS A 112 -12.79 6.61 16.43
N ALA A 113 -13.69 6.30 15.50
CA ALA A 113 -14.05 4.93 15.17
C ALA A 113 -12.88 4.11 14.64
N PHE A 114 -12.02 4.72 13.81
CA PHE A 114 -10.84 4.04 13.29
C PHE A 114 -9.84 3.69 14.38
N VAL A 115 -9.58 4.63 15.30
CA VAL A 115 -8.71 4.37 16.46
C VAL A 115 -9.31 3.29 17.35
N ALA A 116 -10.60 3.36 17.69
CA ALA A 116 -11.27 2.35 18.51
C ALA A 116 -11.22 0.95 17.87
N LEU A 117 -11.42 0.86 16.56
CA LEU A 117 -11.29 -0.39 15.82
C LEU A 117 -9.86 -0.94 15.85
N CYS A 118 -8.84 -0.09 15.72
CA CYS A 118 -7.44 -0.51 15.86
C CYS A 118 -7.16 -1.08 17.25
N LYS A 119 -7.62 -0.42 18.33
CA LYS A 119 -7.46 -0.89 19.72
C LYS A 119 -8.11 -2.26 19.94
N VAL A 120 -9.35 -2.43 19.47
CA VAL A 120 -10.09 -3.71 19.52
C VAL A 120 -9.35 -4.80 18.76
N ASN A 121 -8.96 -4.53 17.52
CA ASN A 121 -8.28 -5.52 16.67
C ASN A 121 -6.94 -5.92 17.28
N LYS A 122 -6.17 -4.95 17.81
CA LYS A 122 -4.93 -5.21 18.55
C LYS A 122 -5.17 -6.12 19.75
N TRP A 123 -6.23 -5.89 20.52
CA TRP A 123 -6.61 -6.78 21.63
C TRP A 123 -6.99 -8.19 21.16
N ILE A 124 -7.81 -8.32 20.12
CA ILE A 124 -8.25 -9.62 19.59
C ILE A 124 -7.05 -10.44 19.08
N LEU A 125 -6.09 -9.77 18.46
CA LEU A 125 -4.92 -10.36 17.82
C LEU A 125 -3.66 -10.36 18.68
N ARG A 126 -3.68 -9.84 19.92
CA ARG A 126 -2.47 -9.68 20.77
C ARG A 126 -1.53 -10.88 20.82
N LYS A 127 -2.09 -12.09 20.94
CA LYS A 127 -1.31 -13.34 20.97
C LYS A 127 -0.75 -13.71 19.58
N ASP A 128 -1.50 -13.39 18.54
CA ASP A 128 -1.11 -13.66 17.15
C ASP A 128 -0.07 -12.64 16.66
N ILE A 129 -0.16 -11.37 17.08
CA ILE A 129 0.86 -10.33 16.90
C ILE A 129 2.18 -10.78 17.53
N LEU A 130 2.16 -11.12 18.83
CA LEU A 130 3.36 -11.57 19.56
C LEU A 130 4.06 -12.75 18.88
N ARG A 131 3.29 -13.71 18.35
CA ARG A 131 3.84 -14.90 17.68
C ARG A 131 4.31 -14.68 16.26
N SER A 132 3.84 -13.63 15.57
CA SER A 132 3.98 -13.53 14.11
C SER A 132 4.82 -12.36 13.66
N VAL A 133 4.85 -11.25 14.40
CA VAL A 133 5.67 -10.08 14.04
C VAL A 133 7.15 -10.48 13.94
N GLY A 134 7.81 -10.01 12.88
CA GLY A 134 9.21 -10.34 12.57
C GLY A 134 9.36 -11.58 11.69
N LYS A 135 8.37 -12.47 11.62
CA LYS A 135 8.40 -13.64 10.72
C LYS A 135 8.15 -13.24 9.27
N THR A 136 8.54 -14.11 8.35
CA THR A 136 8.19 -14.02 6.94
C THR A 136 7.19 -15.11 6.61
N ILE A 137 6.00 -14.73 6.12
CA ILE A 137 4.95 -15.67 5.69
C ILE A 137 4.66 -15.38 4.22
N ASN A 138 4.78 -16.39 3.35
CA ASN A 138 4.61 -16.26 1.89
C ASN A 138 5.43 -15.08 1.30
N GLY A 139 6.67 -14.91 1.75
CA GLY A 139 7.56 -13.82 1.30
C GLY A 139 7.22 -12.42 1.85
N ILE A 140 6.29 -12.31 2.82
CA ILE A 140 5.89 -11.03 3.43
C ILE A 140 6.41 -10.97 4.85
N LYS A 141 7.22 -9.95 5.17
CA LYS A 141 7.63 -9.66 6.55
C LYS A 141 6.41 -9.17 7.33
N ILE A 142 6.04 -9.92 8.36
CA ILE A 142 4.88 -9.61 9.19
C ILE A 142 5.24 -8.51 10.18
N THR A 143 4.39 -7.48 10.23
CA THR A 143 4.51 -6.33 11.12
C THR A 143 3.17 -6.05 11.79
N GLU A 144 3.18 -5.36 12.92
CA GLU A 144 1.95 -5.05 13.64
C GLU A 144 1.00 -4.16 12.82
N SER A 145 1.52 -3.11 12.18
CA SER A 145 0.75 -2.24 11.28
C SER A 145 0.12 -3.00 10.12
N GLY A 146 0.86 -3.91 9.49
CA GLY A 146 0.30 -4.79 8.46
C GLY A 146 -0.85 -5.66 8.98
N ILE A 147 -0.71 -6.20 10.20
CA ILE A 147 -1.76 -7.01 10.85
C ILE A 147 -3.02 -6.18 11.11
N LEU A 148 -2.88 -4.96 11.64
CA LEU A 148 -4.01 -4.06 11.91
C LEU A 148 -4.73 -3.67 10.62
N ALA A 149 -3.99 -3.35 9.56
CA ALA A 149 -4.58 -3.07 8.25
C ALA A 149 -5.31 -4.29 7.68
N ALA A 150 -4.71 -5.48 7.72
CA ALA A 150 -5.37 -6.69 7.25
C ALA A 150 -6.64 -7.02 8.06
N ALA A 151 -6.65 -6.67 9.35
CA ALA A 151 -7.82 -6.83 10.21
C ALA A 151 -8.92 -5.80 9.93
N HIS A 152 -8.56 -4.59 9.51
CA HIS A 152 -9.49 -3.60 8.98
C HIS A 152 -10.21 -4.13 7.73
N LEU A 153 -9.44 -4.67 6.78
CA LEU A 153 -9.97 -5.24 5.53
C LEU A 153 -10.90 -6.43 5.76
N SER A 154 -10.41 -7.44 6.48
CA SER A 154 -10.99 -8.79 6.48
C SER A 154 -11.58 -9.22 7.82
N GLY A 155 -11.46 -8.39 8.84
CA GLY A 155 -11.77 -8.73 10.22
C GLY A 155 -10.65 -9.54 10.89
N ALA A 156 -10.47 -9.32 12.20
CA ALA A 156 -9.44 -9.98 12.99
C ALA A 156 -9.54 -11.52 13.00
N GLY A 157 -10.75 -12.09 12.83
CA GLY A 157 -10.95 -13.53 12.75
C GLY A 157 -10.25 -14.17 11.54
N ASN A 158 -10.34 -13.53 10.37
CA ASN A 158 -9.70 -14.04 9.15
C ASN A 158 -8.17 -13.87 9.21
N VAL A 159 -7.68 -12.73 9.72
CA VAL A 159 -6.24 -12.53 9.96
C VAL A 159 -5.67 -13.57 10.91
N LYS A 160 -6.39 -13.90 11.99
CA LYS A 160 -6.00 -14.97 12.91
C LYS A 160 -5.84 -16.31 12.20
N LYS A 161 -6.79 -16.70 11.34
CA LYS A 161 -6.72 -17.94 10.55
C LYS A 161 -5.53 -17.92 9.59
N PHE A 162 -5.31 -16.81 8.89
CA PHE A 162 -4.17 -16.63 8.00
C PHE A 162 -2.83 -16.82 8.75
N LEU A 163 -2.64 -16.09 9.86
CA LEU A 163 -1.38 -16.13 10.62
C LEU A 163 -1.11 -17.53 11.19
N ARG A 164 -2.12 -18.18 11.76
CA ARG A 164 -1.96 -19.52 12.39
C ARG A 164 -1.75 -20.65 11.40
N SER A 165 -2.26 -20.50 10.19
CA SER A 165 -2.10 -21.48 9.12
C SER A 165 -0.84 -21.23 8.27
N ASN A 166 0.03 -20.32 8.72
CA ASN A 166 1.22 -19.87 8.00
C ASN A 166 0.92 -19.44 6.56
N GLY A 167 -0.22 -18.77 6.36
CA GLY A 167 -0.65 -18.21 5.08
C GLY A 167 -1.27 -19.20 4.09
N SER A 168 -1.59 -20.42 4.52
CA SER A 168 -2.35 -21.39 3.69
C SER A 168 -3.84 -21.05 3.64
N ILE A 169 -4.46 -20.61 4.75
CA ILE A 169 -5.83 -20.08 4.74
C ILE A 169 -5.79 -18.62 4.30
N ARG A 170 -6.55 -18.28 3.26
CA ARG A 170 -6.54 -16.98 2.60
C ARG A 170 -7.92 -16.32 2.62
N PHE A 171 -7.93 -15.01 2.42
CA PHE A 171 -9.14 -14.20 2.27
C PHE A 171 -8.88 -13.12 1.20
N SER A 172 -9.88 -12.89 0.36
CA SER A 172 -9.97 -11.73 -0.52
C SER A 172 -11.36 -11.12 -0.38
N ASP A 173 -11.44 -9.79 -0.42
CA ASP A 173 -12.71 -9.09 -0.49
C ASP A 173 -13.32 -9.14 -1.90
N ALA A 174 -14.50 -8.56 -2.06
CA ALA A 174 -15.21 -8.54 -3.34
C ALA A 174 -14.52 -7.67 -4.42
N TYR A 175 -13.56 -6.82 -4.06
CA TYR A 175 -12.76 -6.02 -4.99
C TYR A 175 -11.37 -6.62 -5.25
N GLY A 176 -11.09 -7.82 -4.72
CA GLY A 176 -9.83 -8.54 -4.92
C GLY A 176 -8.70 -8.13 -3.97
N ALA A 177 -8.93 -7.24 -3.01
CA ALA A 177 -7.94 -6.97 -1.96
C ALA A 177 -7.83 -8.16 -1.02
N SER A 178 -6.60 -8.56 -0.69
CA SER A 178 -6.31 -9.73 0.14
C SER A 178 -5.58 -9.36 1.43
N ILE A 179 -5.63 -10.25 2.42
CA ILE A 179 -4.83 -10.14 3.65
C ILE A 179 -3.36 -9.92 3.31
N GLN A 180 -2.81 -10.69 2.37
CA GLN A 180 -1.43 -10.58 1.91
C GLN A 180 -1.11 -9.19 1.35
N SER A 181 -2.01 -8.65 0.53
CA SER A 181 -1.82 -7.32 -0.04
C SER A 181 -1.76 -6.23 1.04
N TYR A 182 -2.59 -6.32 2.09
CA TYR A 182 -2.61 -5.35 3.19
C TYR A 182 -1.43 -5.53 4.14
N LEU A 183 -1.06 -6.78 4.47
CA LEU A 183 0.15 -7.09 5.24
C LEU A 183 1.40 -6.49 4.58
N LYS A 184 1.51 -6.62 3.25
CA LYS A 184 2.64 -6.09 2.47
C LYS A 184 2.59 -4.56 2.37
N LYS A 185 1.44 -4.00 1.95
CA LYS A 185 1.31 -2.57 1.64
C LYS A 185 1.41 -1.66 2.87
N PHE A 186 0.86 -2.11 3.99
CA PHE A 186 0.78 -1.32 5.21
C PHE A 186 1.76 -1.78 6.28
N GLY A 187 2.79 -2.53 5.88
CA GLY A 187 3.84 -2.96 6.79
C GLY A 187 4.83 -1.84 7.14
N GLY A 188 5.37 -1.91 8.36
CA GLY A 188 6.50 -1.08 8.79
C GLY A 188 6.17 0.33 9.26
N TYR A 189 4.90 0.64 9.52
CA TYR A 189 4.53 1.83 10.29
C TYR A 189 4.63 1.55 11.79
N ASP A 190 5.11 2.53 12.55
CA ASP A 190 5.05 2.54 14.00
C ASP A 190 3.62 2.84 14.46
N VAL A 191 3.05 1.87 15.16
CA VAL A 191 1.69 1.88 15.73
C VAL A 191 1.75 1.57 17.24
N SER A 192 2.91 1.75 17.85
CA SER A 192 3.15 1.45 19.27
C SER A 192 2.25 2.26 20.21
N ASN A 193 1.90 3.49 19.82
CA ASN A 193 0.99 4.38 20.55
C ASN A 193 -0.47 3.90 20.62
N ILE A 194 -0.84 2.86 19.86
CA ILE A 194 -2.17 2.26 19.96
C ILE A 194 -2.15 1.17 21.02
N GLU A 195 -2.82 1.41 22.15
CA GLU A 195 -2.94 0.41 23.20
C GLU A 195 -4.05 -0.60 22.90
N ALA A 196 -3.83 -1.87 23.26
CA ALA A 196 -4.80 -2.93 23.06
C ALA A 196 -5.94 -2.82 24.08
N ASP A 197 -7.16 -2.59 23.61
CA ASP A 197 -8.34 -2.46 24.48
C ASP A 197 -9.53 -3.24 23.90
N ARG A 198 -10.08 -4.17 24.70
CA ARG A 198 -11.22 -5.01 24.32
C ARG A 198 -12.51 -4.19 24.18
N ASN A 199 -12.65 -3.19 25.04
CA ASN A 199 -13.88 -2.46 25.29
C ASN A 199 -13.83 -1.04 24.71
N ALA A 200 -12.81 -0.74 23.90
CA ALA A 200 -12.68 0.56 23.24
C ALA A 200 -13.99 0.91 22.51
N THR A 201 -14.55 2.04 22.90
CA THR A 201 -15.77 2.65 22.37
C THR A 201 -15.50 4.10 22.03
N ILE A 202 -16.50 4.77 21.46
CA ILE A 202 -16.54 6.20 21.19
C ILE A 202 -17.62 6.84 22.07
#